data_AF-A0A9E5EY67-F1
#
_entry.id   AF-A0A9E5EY67-F1
#
_cell.length_a   1.000
_cell.length_b   1.000
_cell.length_c   1.000
_cell.angle_alpha   90.00
_cell.angle_beta   90.00
_cell.angle_gamma   90.00
#
_symmetry.space_group_name_H-M   'P 1'
#
loop_
_entity.id
_entity.type
_entity.pdbx_description
1 polymer ?
#
loop_
_entity_poly.entity_id
_entity_poly.type
_entity_poly.pdbx_seq_one_letter_code
_entity_poly.pdbx_strand_id
1 'polypeptide(L)'
;DGDTYDVPMQIAMVIERSAISYRKKFGDEKQQKELSPVTHVAKGKNIPPFLILHVAGHPETGGQSQRLVKELKAAGISASAYPSEGKTHGSINADLGKVDDKPTIELYSFLEKVLKK
;
A
#
# COMPACT_ATOMS: atom_id res chain seq x y z
N ASP A 1 3.78 -6.92 -2.51
CA ASP A 1 3.34 -7.08 -1.12
C ASP A 1 2.45 -5.89 -0.83
N GLY A 2 1.65 -5.86 0.23
CA GLY A 2 0.75 -4.72 0.52
C GLY A 2 -0.74 -5.03 0.45
N ASP A 3 -1.12 -6.24 0.84
CA ASP A 3 -2.51 -6.70 0.97
C ASP A 3 -3.12 -6.44 2.36
N THR A 4 -2.38 -5.81 3.29
CA THR A 4 -2.75 -5.77 4.72
C THR A 4 -2.52 -4.41 5.38
N TYR A 5 -2.70 -3.31 4.64
CA TYR A 5 -2.71 -1.97 5.24
C TYR A 5 -3.92 -1.77 6.19
N ASP A 6 -5.04 -2.44 5.90
CA ASP A 6 -6.23 -2.58 6.72
C ASP A 6 -6.58 -4.08 6.83
N VAL A 7 -6.19 -4.71 7.95
CA VAL A 7 -6.35 -6.15 8.17
C VAL A 7 -7.82 -6.57 8.29
N PRO A 8 -8.70 -5.86 9.03
CA PRO A 8 -10.13 -6.15 9.03
C PRO A 8 -10.75 -6.11 7.62
N MET A 9 -10.40 -5.10 6.81
CA MET A 9 -10.84 -5.03 5.40
C MET A 9 -10.36 -6.24 4.61
N GLN A 10 -9.10 -6.66 4.80
CA GLN A 10 -8.55 -7.82 4.10
C GLN A 10 -9.32 -9.09 4.43
N ILE A 11 -9.54 -9.36 5.72
CA ILE A 11 -10.27 -10.54 6.20
C ILE A 11 -11.69 -10.57 5.64
N ALA A 12 -12.35 -9.41 5.51
CA ALA A 12 -13.71 -9.31 4.99
C ALA A 12 -13.82 -9.52 3.47
N MET A 13 -12.73 -9.33 2.71
CA MET A 13 -12.74 -9.37 1.25
C MET A 13 -12.27 -10.69 0.65
N VAL A 14 -11.47 -11.47 1.39
CA VAL A 14 -10.92 -12.74 0.89
C VAL A 14 -11.82 -13.92 1.17
N ILE A 15 -11.59 -15.03 0.45
CA ILE A 15 -12.28 -16.30 0.72
C ILE A 15 -12.00 -16.82 2.14
N GLU A 16 -12.93 -17.60 2.70
CA GLU A 16 -12.87 -18.03 4.11
C GLU A 16 -11.55 -18.75 4.47
N ARG A 17 -11.00 -19.55 3.56
CA ARG A 17 -9.69 -20.21 3.77
C ARG A 17 -8.57 -19.19 4.03
N SER A 18 -8.53 -18.13 3.24
CA SER A 18 -7.56 -17.05 3.40
C SER A 18 -7.86 -16.24 4.66
N ALA A 19 -9.14 -15.97 4.94
CA ALA A 19 -9.57 -15.26 6.15
C ALA A 19 -9.11 -15.97 7.43
N ILE A 20 -9.22 -17.30 7.51
CA ILE A 20 -8.70 -18.11 8.62
C ILE A 20 -7.18 -17.92 8.77
N SER A 21 -6.44 -17.92 7.66
CA SER A 21 -5.00 -17.69 7.67
C SER A 21 -4.65 -16.30 8.22
N TYR A 22 -5.35 -15.25 7.77
CA TYR A 22 -5.15 -13.90 8.28
C TYR A 22 -5.50 -13.77 9.77
N ARG A 23 -6.62 -14.36 10.23
CA ARG A 23 -6.97 -14.38 11.67
C ARG A 23 -5.91 -15.10 12.50
N LYS A 24 -5.32 -16.18 11.99
CA LYS A 24 -4.19 -16.86 12.65
C LYS A 24 -2.93 -15.99 12.71
N LYS A 25 -2.64 -15.23 11.65
CA LYS A 25 -1.46 -14.34 11.55
C LYS A 25 -1.59 -13.09 12.42
N PHE A 26 -2.76 -12.48 12.45
CA PHE A 26 -2.99 -11.15 13.03
C PHE A 26 -3.78 -11.18 14.35
N GLY A 27 -4.25 -12.35 14.78
CA GLY A 27 -4.91 -12.52 16.08
C GLY A 27 -6.35 -12.02 16.09
N ASP A 28 -6.79 -11.53 17.25
CA ASP A 28 -8.16 -11.04 17.45
C ASP A 28 -8.42 -9.68 16.77
N GLU A 29 -9.66 -9.19 16.80
CA GLU A 29 -10.04 -7.93 16.16
C GLU A 29 -9.27 -6.71 16.69
N LYS A 30 -8.90 -6.73 17.97
CA LYS A 30 -8.13 -5.63 18.59
C LYS A 30 -6.72 -5.63 18.01
N GLN A 31 -6.07 -6.80 17.97
CA GLN A 31 -4.75 -6.97 17.38
C GLN A 31 -4.76 -6.64 15.88
N GLN A 32 -5.78 -7.06 15.13
CA GLN A 32 -5.91 -6.73 13.71
C GLN A 32 -5.97 -5.21 13.48
N LYS A 33 -6.73 -4.46 14.30
CA LYS A 33 -6.78 -2.99 14.23
C LYS A 33 -5.45 -2.35 14.63
N GLU A 34 -4.84 -2.84 15.70
CA GLU A 34 -3.54 -2.36 16.20
C GLU A 34 -2.41 -2.60 15.19
N LEU A 35 -2.45 -3.71 14.46
CA LEU A 35 -1.45 -4.08 13.46
C LEU A 35 -1.74 -3.51 12.06
N SER A 36 -2.84 -2.78 11.88
CA SER A 36 -3.21 -2.16 10.60
C SER A 36 -2.56 -0.77 10.44
N PRO A 37 -1.64 -0.55 9.48
CA PRO A 37 -1.03 0.76 9.24
C PRO A 37 -2.03 1.92 9.12
N VAL A 38 -3.21 1.70 8.55
CA VAL A 38 -4.23 2.75 8.40
C VAL A 38 -4.69 3.35 9.72
N THR A 39 -4.61 2.63 10.84
CA THR A 39 -5.04 3.13 12.16
C THR A 39 -3.99 4.03 12.83
N HIS A 40 -2.77 4.07 12.29
CA HIS A 40 -1.66 4.86 12.84
C HIS A 40 -1.45 6.18 12.13
N VAL A 41 -2.11 6.40 11.00
CA VAL A 41 -2.05 7.64 10.23
C VAL A 41 -2.73 8.77 11.01
N ALA A 42 -1.99 9.84 11.28
CA ALA A 42 -2.51 11.03 11.96
C ALA A 42 -1.72 12.29 11.57
N LYS A 43 -2.39 13.44 11.62
CA LYS A 43 -1.76 14.76 11.45
C LYS A 43 -0.73 14.99 12.56
N GLY A 44 0.36 15.69 12.24
CA GLY A 44 1.38 16.10 13.22
C GLY A 44 2.38 15.01 13.61
N LYS A 45 2.32 13.83 12.99
CA LYS A 45 3.30 12.73 13.18
C LYS A 45 4.53 12.83 12.27
N ASN A 46 4.70 13.92 11.53
CA ASN A 46 5.78 14.10 10.54
C ASN A 46 5.89 12.96 9.53
N ILE A 47 4.74 12.40 9.13
CA ILE A 47 4.68 11.35 8.11
C ILE A 47 5.01 12.01 6.76
N PRO A 48 6.05 11.53 6.03
CA PRO A 48 6.43 12.11 4.74
C PRO A 48 5.39 11.77 3.66
N PRO A 49 5.46 12.38 2.47
CA PRO A 49 4.65 11.95 1.33
C PRO A 49 4.88 10.49 0.95
N PHE A 50 3.87 9.84 0.38
CA PHE A 50 3.92 8.42 -0.04
C PHE A 50 3.68 8.25 -1.53
N LEU A 51 4.44 7.34 -2.14
CA LEU A 51 4.07 6.65 -3.37
C LEU A 51 3.95 5.16 -3.05
N ILE A 52 2.81 4.55 -3.37
CA ILE A 52 2.57 3.12 -3.17
C ILE A 52 2.51 2.43 -4.53
N LEU A 53 3.53 1.66 -4.86
CA LEU A 53 3.56 0.82 -6.07
C LEU A 53 2.87 -0.51 -5.77
N HIS A 54 1.87 -0.90 -6.56
CA HIS A 54 1.17 -2.17 -6.35
C HIS A 54 1.00 -2.95 -7.65
N VAL A 55 0.78 -4.25 -7.54
CA VAL A 55 0.49 -5.09 -8.72
C VAL A 55 -0.90 -4.76 -9.23
N ALA A 56 -0.99 -4.31 -10.49
CA ALA A 56 -2.27 -3.91 -11.09
C ALA A 56 -3.27 -5.08 -11.17
N GLY A 57 -2.78 -6.27 -11.53
CA GLY A 57 -3.59 -7.48 -11.68
C GLY A 57 -3.99 -8.19 -10.38
N HIS A 58 -3.70 -7.60 -9.21
CA HIS A 58 -4.03 -8.20 -7.91
C HIS A 58 -5.00 -7.28 -7.14
N PRO A 59 -6.33 -7.50 -7.24
CA PRO A 59 -7.36 -6.58 -6.74
C PRO A 59 -7.16 -6.15 -5.29
N GLU A 60 -6.78 -7.08 -4.42
CA GLU A 60 -6.56 -6.82 -2.99
C GLU A 60 -5.46 -5.76 -2.77
N THR A 61 -4.34 -5.84 -3.50
CA THR A 61 -3.24 -4.87 -3.33
C THR A 61 -3.62 -3.48 -3.83
N GLY A 62 -4.45 -3.39 -4.88
CA GLY A 62 -4.99 -2.12 -5.33
C GLY A 62 -5.94 -1.52 -4.31
N GLY A 63 -6.89 -2.31 -3.80
CA GLY A 63 -7.85 -1.89 -2.78
C GLY A 63 -7.17 -1.39 -1.51
N GLN A 64 -6.18 -2.15 -1.02
CA GLN A 64 -5.39 -1.80 0.17
C GLN A 64 -4.54 -0.56 -0.05
N SER A 65 -3.89 -0.42 -1.21
CA SER A 65 -3.09 0.77 -1.53
C SER A 65 -3.97 2.03 -1.54
N GLN A 66 -5.15 1.96 -2.17
CA GLN A 66 -6.09 3.09 -2.19
C GLN A 66 -6.66 3.38 -0.79
N ARG A 67 -6.91 2.34 0.01
CA ARG A 67 -7.33 2.46 1.41
C ARG A 67 -6.33 3.24 2.24
N LEU A 68 -5.02 2.97 2.09
CA LEU A 68 -3.96 3.71 2.78
C LEU A 68 -3.81 5.15 2.25
N VAL A 69 -3.84 5.35 0.93
CA VAL A 69 -3.82 6.70 0.32
C VAL A 69 -4.94 7.57 0.88
N LYS A 70 -6.14 7.01 1.05
CA LYS A 70 -7.29 7.73 1.59
C LYS A 70 -7.04 8.26 3.00
N GLU A 71 -6.49 7.44 3.91
CA GLU A 71 -6.16 7.92 5.26
C GLU A 71 -5.05 8.96 5.26
N LEU A 72 -3.99 8.73 4.49
CA LEU A 72 -2.87 9.67 4.39
C LEU A 72 -3.38 11.05 3.94
N LYS A 73 -4.19 11.08 2.88
CA LYS A 73 -4.80 12.32 2.38
C LYS A 73 -5.75 12.95 3.40
N ALA A 74 -6.56 12.17 4.09
CA ALA A 74 -7.46 12.68 5.13
C ALA A 74 -6.69 13.34 6.29
N ALA A 75 -5.48 12.86 6.59
CA ALA A 75 -4.57 13.47 7.57
C ALA A 75 -3.74 14.65 7.01
N GLY A 76 -3.95 15.04 5.76
CA GLY A 76 -3.23 16.13 5.09
C GLY A 76 -1.86 15.74 4.54
N ILE A 77 -1.58 14.44 4.38
CA ILE A 77 -0.32 13.92 3.85
C ILE A 77 -0.50 13.63 2.37
N SER A 78 0.43 14.12 1.54
CA SER A 78 0.43 13.84 0.10
C SER A 78 0.70 12.34 -0.12
N ALA A 79 -0.19 11.65 -0.83
CA ALA A 79 -0.01 10.24 -1.14
C ALA A 79 -0.61 9.88 -2.51
N SER A 80 0.00 8.92 -3.20
CA SER A 80 -0.55 8.30 -4.40
C SER A 80 -0.32 6.80 -4.40
N ALA A 81 -1.17 6.08 -5.12
CA ALA A 81 -1.00 4.66 -5.40
C ALA A 81 -0.93 4.49 -6.92
N TYR A 82 0.08 3.77 -7.39
CA TYR A 82 0.35 3.56 -8.80
C TYR A 82 0.21 2.07 -9.14
N PRO A 83 -0.65 1.73 -10.12
CA PRO A 83 -0.81 0.37 -10.60
C PRO A 83 0.35 0.00 -11.54
N SER A 84 1.23 -0.89 -11.09
CA SER A 84 2.32 -1.44 -11.89
C SER A 84 1.78 -2.49 -12.87
N GLU A 85 1.30 -2.01 -14.04
CA GLU A 85 0.74 -2.84 -15.10
C GLU A 85 1.76 -3.87 -15.64
N GLY A 86 1.30 -5.10 -15.90
CA GLY A 86 2.14 -6.18 -16.41
C GLY A 86 3.22 -6.67 -15.43
N LYS A 87 3.23 -6.17 -14.19
CA LYS A 87 4.19 -6.60 -13.16
C LYS A 87 3.60 -7.64 -12.21
N THR A 88 4.49 -8.39 -11.59
CA THR A 88 4.22 -9.29 -10.46
C THR A 88 4.90 -8.74 -9.21
N HIS A 89 4.66 -9.34 -8.05
CA HIS A 89 5.40 -9.01 -6.83
C HIS A 89 6.91 -9.09 -7.04
N GLY A 90 7.38 -10.16 -7.69
CA GLY A 90 8.80 -10.38 -7.94
C GLY A 90 9.38 -9.40 -8.96
N SER A 91 8.65 -9.10 -10.04
CA SER A 91 9.19 -8.21 -11.08
C SER A 91 9.21 -6.75 -10.67
N ILE A 92 8.30 -6.26 -9.81
CA ILE A 92 8.47 -4.92 -9.20
C ILE A 92 9.81 -4.86 -8.47
N ASN A 93 10.12 -5.84 -7.62
CA ASN A 93 11.38 -5.85 -6.86
C ASN A 93 12.62 -5.96 -7.75
N ALA A 94 12.56 -6.75 -8.82
CA ALA A 94 13.71 -7.00 -9.68
C ALA A 94 13.96 -5.92 -10.74
N ASP A 95 12.92 -5.18 -11.13
CA ASP A 95 13.00 -4.22 -12.24
C ASP A 95 13.07 -2.76 -11.78
N LEU A 96 12.69 -2.46 -10.54
CA LEU A 96 12.74 -1.10 -10.01
C LEU A 96 14.19 -0.57 -10.07
N GLY A 97 14.38 0.55 -10.77
CA GLY A 97 15.68 1.14 -11.09
C GLY A 97 16.11 1.00 -12.56
N LYS A 98 15.43 0.17 -13.37
CA LYS A 98 15.70 0.07 -14.82
C LYS A 98 15.13 1.28 -15.57
N VAL A 99 15.85 1.74 -16.59
CA VAL A 99 15.53 2.99 -17.32
C VAL A 99 14.13 3.00 -17.93
N ASP A 100 13.70 1.89 -18.52
CA ASP A 100 12.40 1.80 -19.23
C ASP A 100 11.28 1.19 -18.37
N ASP A 101 11.52 1.01 -17.07
CA ASP A 101 10.54 0.45 -16.16
C ASP A 101 9.52 1.52 -15.72
N LYS A 102 8.25 1.35 -16.09
CA LYS A 102 7.19 2.34 -15.78
C LYS A 102 7.09 2.68 -14.27
N PRO A 103 7.07 1.70 -13.34
CA PRO A 103 7.14 1.99 -11.90
C PRO A 103 8.37 2.81 -11.48
N THR A 104 9.53 2.59 -12.12
CA THR A 104 10.75 3.37 -11.89
C THR A 104 10.59 4.82 -12.34
N ILE A 105 10.00 5.05 -13.51
CA ILE A 105 9.71 6.41 -14.01
C ILE A 105 8.75 7.14 -13.07
N GLU A 106 7.71 6.46 -12.56
CA GLU A 106 6.78 7.03 -11.58
C GLU A 106 7.49 7.35 -10.26
N LEU A 107 8.36 6.45 -9.77
CA LEU A 107 9.16 6.68 -8.57
C LEU A 107 10.02 7.94 -8.70
N TYR A 108 10.77 8.10 -9.79
CA TYR A 108 11.57 9.30 -9.99
C TYR A 108 10.71 10.55 -10.14
N SER A 109 9.58 10.47 -10.83
CA SER A 109 8.61 11.58 -10.93
C SER A 109 8.07 12.00 -9.56
N PHE A 110 7.82 11.04 -8.66
CA PHE A 110 7.45 11.32 -7.28
C PHE A 110 8.59 11.97 -6.51
N LEU A 111 9.81 11.42 -6.57
CA LEU A 111 10.99 11.95 -5.90
C LEU A 111 11.28 13.39 -6.33
N GLU A 112 11.22 13.69 -7.62
CA GLU A 112 11.38 15.06 -8.12
C GLU A 112 10.36 16.02 -7.52
N LYS A 113 9.09 15.60 -7.36
CA LYS A 113 8.05 16.45 -6.78
C LYS A 113 8.29 16.74 -5.31
N VAL A 114 8.76 15.75 -4.53
CA VAL A 114 8.92 15.87 -3.08
C VAL A 114 10.28 16.43 -2.65
N LEU A 115 11.29 16.36 -3.52
CA LEU A 115 12.64 16.90 -3.28
C LEU A 115 12.85 18.30 -3.86
N LYS A 116 11.97 18.77 -4.75
CA LYS A 116 11.98 20.17 -5.20
C LYS A 116 11.70 21.08 -4.00
N LYS A 117 12.70 21.87 -3.65
CA LYS A 117 12.64 22.92 -2.62
C LYS A 117 11.85 24.13 -3.11
#